data_AF-A0A5D2ZHD8-F1
#
_entry.id   AF-A0A5D2ZHD8-F1
#
_cell.length_a   1.000
_cell.length_b   1.000
_cell.length_c   1.000
_cell.angle_alpha   90.00
_cell.angle_beta   90.00
_cell.angle_gamma   90.00
#
_symmetry.space_group_name_H-M   'P 1'
#
loop_
_entity.id
_entity.type
_entity.pdbx_description
1 polymer ?
#
loop_
_entity_poly.entity_id
_entity_poly.type
_entity_poly.pdbx_seq_one_letter_code
_entity_poly.pdbx_strand_id
1 'polypeptide(L)'
;MISLADVYHVIAATVPLYFAMILAYVSVKWWKLFTPEQCAGINKFVAKFSIPLLSFQVISENNPYKMNLKLILADFLQKLLAFLVLFALTKLSSRGGLSSIITGLSLSTMPNTLILGIPLLRAMYGDKSATLLAQIVVLQSLIWYNLLLFLFELNATKAASEITVAVSQASGDEEAPEEAQGKEGGEETQTRARKSKTMLIFLTVGKKLVANPNTHATLLGLIWASIQFRWNIKFPAIVEKSIAILSSGGLGMAMFSLGLFMASRPSIIACGIRMAAVAMIMKFIAGPALMAAASTTLGLKGKLLRVAIVQAALPQGIVPFVFAKEYNVHPDILSTGVIFGMLIALPVALVYYLLLAL
;
A
#
# COMPACT_ATOMS: atom_id res chain seq x y z
N MET A 1 -3.62 32.72 3.15
CA MET A 1 -2.21 32.32 2.97
C MET A 1 -1.80 31.45 4.14
N ILE A 2 -0.98 30.42 3.92
CA ILE A 2 -0.45 29.57 4.99
C ILE A 2 0.60 30.37 5.76
N SER A 3 0.47 30.41 7.08
CA SER A 3 1.40 31.13 7.97
C SER A 3 2.56 30.22 8.42
N LEU A 4 3.63 30.84 8.96
CA LEU A 4 4.70 30.08 9.61
C LEU A 4 4.21 29.27 10.82
N ALA A 5 3.15 29.75 11.50
CA ALA A 5 2.52 29.03 12.60
C ALA A 5 1.85 27.72 12.11
N ASP A 6 1.22 27.75 10.93
CA ASP A 6 0.63 26.55 10.31
C ASP A 6 1.72 25.54 9.95
N VAL A 7 2.85 25.99 9.39
CA VAL A 7 4.00 25.14 9.08
C VAL A 7 4.57 24.53 10.36
N TYR A 8 4.73 25.33 11.42
CA TYR A 8 5.18 24.83 12.72
C TYR A 8 4.23 23.76 13.29
N HIS A 9 2.91 23.97 13.20
CA HIS A 9 1.92 23.00 13.65
C HIS A 9 2.07 21.65 12.92
N VAL A 10 2.31 21.67 11.61
CA VAL A 10 2.57 20.47 10.80
C VAL A 10 3.87 19.77 11.22
N ILE A 11 4.94 20.53 11.44
CA ILE A 11 6.23 20.00 11.90
C ILE A 11 6.07 19.39 13.29
N ALA A 12 5.44 20.09 14.24
CA ALA A 12 5.22 19.63 15.61
C ALA A 12 4.41 18.33 15.67
N ALA A 13 3.43 18.14 14.76
CA ALA A 13 2.65 16.91 14.68
C ALA A 13 3.40 15.72 14.05
N THR A 14 4.44 15.98 13.25
CA THR A 14 5.14 14.93 12.48
C THR A 14 6.51 14.57 13.02
N VAL A 15 7.29 15.53 13.52
CA VAL A 15 8.62 15.29 14.10
C VAL A 15 8.62 14.18 15.16
N PRO A 16 7.63 14.06 16.07
CA PRO A 16 7.58 12.94 17.02
C PRO A 16 7.55 11.56 16.36
N LEU A 17 6.89 11.43 15.20
CA LEU A 17 6.87 10.19 14.43
C LEU A 17 8.26 9.86 13.87
N TYR A 18 8.96 10.87 13.33
CA TYR A 18 10.33 10.71 12.84
C TYR A 18 11.32 10.44 13.97
N PHE A 19 11.11 11.02 15.15
CA PHE A 19 11.91 10.75 16.33
C PHE A 19 11.90 9.25 16.68
N ALA A 20 10.73 8.62 16.74
CA ALA A 20 10.61 7.18 16.99
C ALA A 20 11.34 6.33 15.91
N MET A 21 11.21 6.70 14.64
CA MET A 21 11.87 6.02 13.53
C MET A 21 13.40 6.17 13.57
N ILE A 22 13.92 7.37 13.85
CA ILE A 22 15.35 7.66 13.96
C ILE A 22 15.93 6.94 15.18
N LEU A 23 15.23 6.96 16.32
CA LEU A 23 15.65 6.26 17.52
C LEU A 23 15.79 4.75 17.28
N ALA A 24 14.84 4.13 16.59
CA ALA A 24 14.94 2.74 16.19
C ALA A 24 16.16 2.49 15.29
N TYR A 25 16.39 3.36 14.31
CA TYR A 25 17.53 3.24 13.40
C TYR A 25 18.87 3.31 14.15
N VAL A 26 19.02 4.32 15.01
CA VAL A 26 20.18 4.53 15.90
C VAL A 26 20.42 3.31 16.78
N SER A 27 19.35 2.76 17.36
CA SER A 27 19.43 1.63 18.29
C SER A 27 20.06 0.39 17.66
N VAL A 28 19.86 0.19 16.35
CA VAL A 28 20.40 -0.96 15.61
C VAL A 28 21.77 -0.64 15.01
N LYS A 29 21.93 0.49 14.32
CA LYS A 29 23.17 0.81 13.58
C LYS A 29 24.33 1.21 14.49
N TRP A 30 24.05 2.01 15.52
CA TRP A 30 25.10 2.60 16.37
C TRP A 30 25.17 1.93 17.74
N TRP A 31 24.02 1.74 18.40
CA TRP A 31 24.03 1.13 19.74
C TRP A 31 24.07 -0.39 19.71
N LYS A 32 23.79 -1.02 18.56
CA LYS A 32 23.74 -2.49 18.39
C LYS A 32 22.88 -3.17 19.47
N LEU A 33 21.81 -2.49 19.89
CA LEU A 33 20.94 -2.92 20.99
C LEU A 33 20.11 -4.15 20.62
N PHE A 34 19.70 -4.25 19.36
CA PHE A 34 18.86 -5.32 18.86
C PHE A 34 19.59 -6.19 17.84
N THR A 35 19.45 -7.51 17.97
CA THR A 35 19.87 -8.47 16.94
C THR A 35 18.89 -8.47 15.76
N PRO A 36 19.29 -8.99 14.58
CA PRO A 36 18.38 -9.13 13.44
C PRO A 36 17.12 -9.95 13.74
N GLU A 37 17.26 -10.99 14.57
CA GLU A 37 16.15 -11.84 15.02
C GLU A 37 15.18 -11.06 15.92
N GLN A 38 15.71 -10.27 16.87
CA GLN A 38 14.89 -9.40 17.72
C GLN A 38 14.17 -8.33 16.89
N CYS A 39 14.83 -7.74 15.89
CA CYS A 39 14.20 -6.81 14.95
C CYS A 39 13.04 -7.47 14.20
N ALA A 40 13.24 -8.71 13.72
CA ALA A 40 12.20 -9.47 13.06
C ALA A 40 11.02 -9.78 14.02
N GLY A 41 11.31 -10.11 15.28
CA GLY A 41 10.32 -10.32 16.33
C GLY A 41 9.47 -9.08 16.58
N ILE A 42 10.10 -7.92 16.76
CA ILE A 42 9.39 -6.63 16.94
C ILE A 42 8.53 -6.32 15.71
N ASN A 43 9.09 -6.44 14.51
CA ASN A 43 8.35 -6.18 13.28
C ASN A 43 7.14 -7.12 13.12
N LYS A 44 7.28 -8.40 13.51
CA LYS A 44 6.19 -9.37 13.53
C LYS A 44 5.11 -8.99 14.53
N PHE A 45 5.48 -8.59 15.75
CA PHE A 45 4.52 -8.10 16.74
C PHE A 45 3.73 -6.89 16.21
N VAL A 46 4.42 -5.89 15.67
CA VAL A 46 3.78 -4.69 15.12
C VAL A 46 2.86 -5.02 13.96
N ALA A 47 3.28 -5.89 13.03
CA ALA A 47 2.48 -6.28 11.88
C ALA A 47 1.28 -7.18 12.23
N LYS A 48 1.37 -8.00 13.28
CA LYS A 48 0.32 -8.96 13.67
C LYS A 48 -0.67 -8.39 14.69
N PHE A 49 -0.27 -7.39 15.49
CA PHE A 49 -1.09 -6.85 16.57
C PHE A 49 -1.27 -5.33 16.48
N SER A 50 -0.18 -4.55 16.57
CA SER A 50 -0.28 -3.08 16.70
C SER A 50 -0.92 -2.42 15.48
N ILE A 51 -0.47 -2.73 14.26
CA ILE A 51 -1.02 -2.16 13.03
C ILE A 51 -2.48 -2.61 12.82
N PRO A 52 -2.83 -3.90 12.94
CA PRO A 52 -4.22 -4.33 12.86
C PRO A 52 -5.14 -3.63 13.87
N LEU A 53 -4.74 -3.48 15.13
CA LEU A 53 -5.56 -2.78 16.13
C LEU A 53 -5.70 -1.28 15.83
N LEU A 54 -4.62 -0.64 15.36
CA LEU A 54 -4.66 0.74 14.88
C LEU A 54 -5.59 0.89 13.66
N SER A 55 -5.48 0.01 12.68
CA SER A 55 -6.38 -0.04 11.51
C SER A 55 -7.83 -0.22 11.95
N PHE A 56 -8.09 -1.18 12.85
CA PHE A 56 -9.42 -1.43 13.40
C PHE A 56 -9.99 -0.17 14.04
N GLN A 57 -9.24 0.50 14.92
CA GLN A 57 -9.70 1.71 15.59
C GLN A 57 -10.09 2.78 14.56
N VAL A 58 -9.18 3.11 13.64
CA VAL A 58 -9.40 4.14 12.60
C VAL A 58 -10.60 3.81 11.71
N ILE A 59 -10.76 2.53 11.32
CA ILE A 59 -11.85 2.09 10.46
C ILE A 59 -13.18 2.06 11.22
N SER A 60 -13.17 1.59 12.47
CA SER A 60 -14.36 1.49 13.30
C SER A 60 -14.97 2.86 13.55
N GLU A 61 -14.16 3.89 13.74
CA GLU A 61 -14.59 5.28 13.95
C GLU A 61 -15.08 5.97 12.65
N ASN A 62 -14.87 5.39 11.47
CA ASN A 62 -15.31 5.97 10.19
C ASN A 62 -16.75 5.59 9.85
N ASN A 63 -17.63 6.59 9.68
CA ASN A 63 -19.04 6.35 9.38
C ASN A 63 -19.25 5.90 7.92
N PRO A 64 -19.64 4.62 7.66
CA PRO A 64 -19.81 4.11 6.31
C PRO A 64 -20.98 4.77 5.56
N TYR A 65 -21.99 5.27 6.27
CA TYR A 65 -23.17 5.92 5.69
C TYR A 65 -22.95 7.38 5.30
N LYS A 66 -21.84 7.99 5.75
CA LYS A 66 -21.49 9.40 5.47
C LYS A 66 -20.15 9.53 4.77
N MET A 67 -19.68 8.48 4.11
CA MET A 67 -18.45 8.54 3.34
C MET A 67 -18.59 9.49 2.15
N ASN A 68 -17.50 10.16 1.80
CA ASN A 68 -17.48 11.10 0.69
C ASN A 68 -17.36 10.34 -0.63
N LEU A 69 -18.48 10.17 -1.33
CA LEU A 69 -18.52 9.40 -2.57
C LEU A 69 -17.62 9.98 -3.66
N LYS A 70 -17.48 11.31 -3.74
CA LYS A 70 -16.58 11.95 -4.72
C LYS A 70 -15.12 11.57 -4.47
N LEU A 71 -14.69 11.55 -3.21
CA LEU A 71 -13.34 11.13 -2.84
C LEU A 71 -13.12 9.64 -3.14
N ILE A 72 -14.09 8.79 -2.81
CA ILE A 72 -14.04 7.36 -3.13
C ILE A 72 -13.87 7.17 -4.64
N LEU A 73 -14.74 7.79 -5.45
CA LEU A 73 -14.67 7.69 -6.90
C LEU A 73 -13.34 8.24 -7.46
N ALA A 74 -12.79 9.30 -6.88
CA ALA A 74 -11.49 9.85 -7.28
C ALA A 74 -10.35 8.89 -6.98
N ASP A 75 -10.40 8.22 -5.82
CA ASP A 75 -9.44 7.20 -5.43
C ASP A 75 -9.47 5.99 -6.38
N PHE A 76 -10.66 5.53 -6.78
CA PHE A 76 -10.85 4.49 -7.79
C PHE A 76 -10.36 4.91 -9.17
N LEU A 77 -10.76 6.10 -9.62
CA LEU A 77 -10.39 6.61 -10.95
C LEU A 77 -8.89 6.84 -11.06
N GLN A 78 -8.23 7.35 -10.00
CA GLN A 78 -6.78 7.48 -9.94
C GLN A 78 -6.09 6.13 -10.20
N LYS A 79 -6.55 5.05 -9.55
CA LYS A 79 -5.93 3.72 -9.66
C LYS A 79 -6.21 3.07 -11.00
N LEU A 80 -7.41 3.28 -11.56
CA LEU A 80 -7.72 2.87 -12.92
C LEU A 80 -6.84 3.59 -13.94
N LEU A 81 -6.71 4.92 -13.84
CA LEU A 81 -5.83 5.70 -14.71
C LEU A 81 -4.37 5.27 -14.58
N ALA A 82 -3.88 5.05 -13.35
CA ALA A 82 -2.53 4.54 -13.11
C ALA A 82 -2.31 3.19 -13.82
N PHE A 83 -3.25 2.26 -13.68
CA PHE A 83 -3.17 0.96 -14.33
C PHE A 83 -3.14 1.08 -15.85
N LEU A 84 -4.03 1.89 -16.44
CA LEU A 84 -4.09 2.10 -17.89
C LEU A 84 -2.82 2.74 -18.45
N VAL A 85 -2.31 3.78 -17.79
CA VAL A 85 -1.06 4.45 -18.18
C VAL A 85 0.11 3.48 -18.10
N LEU A 86 0.25 2.74 -16.99
CA LEU A 86 1.32 1.76 -16.83
C LEU A 86 1.21 0.62 -17.85
N PHE A 87 0.01 0.14 -18.13
CA PHE A 87 -0.23 -0.87 -19.14
C PHE A 87 0.19 -0.39 -20.54
N ALA A 88 -0.20 0.83 -20.93
CA ALA A 88 0.22 1.44 -22.19
C ALA A 88 1.75 1.60 -22.26
N LEU A 89 2.39 2.07 -21.19
CA LEU A 89 3.85 2.18 -21.11
C LEU A 89 4.55 0.82 -21.24
N THR A 90 3.99 -0.25 -20.68
CA THR A 90 4.55 -1.60 -20.85
C THR A 90 4.36 -2.14 -22.27
N LYS A 91 3.32 -1.73 -23.01
CA LYS A 91 3.15 -2.09 -24.41
C LYS A 91 4.11 -1.38 -25.35
N LEU A 92 4.50 -0.16 -25.00
CA LEU A 92 5.47 0.65 -25.74
C LEU A 92 6.93 0.26 -25.43
N SER A 93 7.17 -0.43 -24.31
CA SER A 93 8.51 -0.83 -23.87
C SER A 93 8.76 -2.31 -24.14
N SER A 94 9.85 -2.63 -24.85
CA SER A 94 10.25 -4.02 -25.17
C SER A 94 10.64 -4.87 -23.94
N ARG A 95 10.75 -4.27 -22.76
CA ARG A 95 11.15 -4.92 -21.50
C ARG A 95 10.07 -4.91 -20.42
N GLY A 96 8.86 -4.42 -20.72
CA GLY A 96 7.79 -4.22 -19.74
C GLY A 96 6.90 -5.45 -19.52
N GLY A 97 6.85 -5.97 -18.30
CA GLY A 97 5.98 -7.09 -17.90
C GLY A 97 5.00 -6.73 -16.77
N LEU A 98 4.21 -7.72 -16.33
CA LEU A 98 3.27 -7.56 -15.21
C LEU A 98 3.97 -7.09 -13.92
N SER A 99 5.20 -7.56 -13.67
CA SER A 99 6.08 -7.11 -12.58
C SER A 99 6.31 -5.59 -12.57
N SER A 100 6.46 -4.98 -13.74
CA SER A 100 6.65 -3.53 -13.89
C SER A 100 5.37 -2.76 -13.58
N ILE A 101 4.21 -3.28 -14.01
CA ILE A 101 2.89 -2.71 -13.68
C ILE A 101 2.67 -2.75 -12.17
N ILE A 102 2.92 -3.90 -11.53
CA ILE A 102 2.76 -4.08 -10.08
C ILE A 102 3.66 -3.10 -9.31
N THR A 103 4.91 -2.95 -9.74
CA THR A 103 5.88 -2.04 -9.12
C THR A 103 5.45 -0.58 -9.30
N GLY A 104 5.05 -0.20 -10.52
CA GLY A 104 4.57 1.15 -10.83
C GLY A 104 3.30 1.52 -10.09
N LEU A 105 2.33 0.60 -9.98
CA LEU A 105 1.12 0.78 -9.19
C LEU A 105 1.45 0.95 -7.70
N SER A 106 2.30 0.09 -7.18
CA SER A 106 2.73 0.13 -5.78
C SER A 106 3.37 1.47 -5.43
N LEU A 107 4.26 1.97 -6.28
CA LEU A 107 4.88 3.28 -6.11
C LEU A 107 3.85 4.40 -6.21
N SER A 108 3.12 4.50 -7.32
CA SER A 108 2.29 5.67 -7.61
C SER A 108 1.03 5.79 -6.76
N THR A 109 0.42 4.67 -6.35
CA THR A 109 -0.95 4.66 -5.81
C THR A 109 -1.11 4.08 -4.41
N MET A 110 -0.06 3.50 -3.81
CA MET A 110 -0.13 2.86 -2.49
C MET A 110 0.65 3.65 -1.41
N PRO A 111 0.13 4.80 -0.95
CA PRO A 111 0.78 5.62 0.06
C PRO A 111 0.63 5.09 1.51
N ASN A 112 1.47 5.60 2.39
CA ASN A 112 1.43 5.39 3.84
C ASN A 112 0.37 6.31 4.50
N THR A 113 -0.90 6.09 4.15
CA THR A 113 -2.03 6.90 4.63
C THR A 113 -2.28 6.73 6.12
N LEU A 114 -2.19 5.50 6.63
CA LEU A 114 -2.54 5.18 8.01
C LEU A 114 -1.53 5.75 9.02
N ILE A 115 -0.23 5.49 8.82
CA ILE A 115 0.79 5.80 9.83
C ILE A 115 1.21 7.28 9.75
N LEU A 116 1.52 7.77 8.54
CA LEU A 116 1.99 9.15 8.36
C LEU A 116 0.87 10.08 7.88
N GLY A 117 0.02 9.61 6.97
CA GLY A 117 -0.99 10.44 6.31
C GLY A 117 -1.98 11.08 7.27
N ILE A 118 -2.62 10.28 8.15
CA ILE A 118 -3.64 10.77 9.06
C ILE A 118 -3.09 11.88 9.98
N PRO A 119 -1.99 11.68 10.73
CA PRO A 119 -1.42 12.75 11.57
C PRO A 119 -1.02 13.99 10.77
N LEU A 120 -0.36 13.80 9.62
CA LEU A 120 0.16 14.90 8.79
C LEU A 120 -0.98 15.75 8.21
N LEU A 121 -1.98 15.13 7.57
CA LEU A 121 -3.08 15.88 6.96
C LEU A 121 -4.05 16.42 8.01
N ARG A 122 -4.15 15.80 9.20
CA ARG A 122 -4.86 16.37 10.35
C ARG A 122 -4.20 17.67 10.80
N ALA A 123 -2.87 17.72 10.84
CA ALA A 123 -2.15 18.94 11.19
C ALA A 123 -2.26 20.04 10.12
N MET A 124 -2.32 19.68 8.83
CA MET A 124 -2.45 20.63 7.70
C MET A 124 -3.88 21.15 7.50
N TYR A 125 -4.88 20.28 7.71
CA TYR A 125 -6.25 20.50 7.28
C TYR A 125 -7.29 20.21 8.38
N GLY A 126 -6.91 19.94 9.62
CA GLY A 126 -7.81 19.70 10.76
C GLY A 126 -8.54 18.35 10.73
N ASP A 127 -9.33 18.06 11.76
CA ASP A 127 -9.90 16.72 12.02
C ASP A 127 -10.71 16.11 10.86
N LYS A 128 -11.38 16.94 10.07
CA LYS A 128 -12.16 16.47 8.92
C LYS A 128 -11.28 15.72 7.90
N SER A 129 -10.00 16.08 7.74
CA SER A 129 -9.10 15.37 6.82
C SER A 129 -8.75 13.97 7.34
N ALA A 130 -8.64 13.78 8.66
CA ALA A 130 -8.42 12.47 9.27
C ALA A 130 -9.58 11.52 8.93
N THR A 131 -10.83 12.00 9.03
CA THR A 131 -12.01 11.20 8.62
C THR A 131 -11.98 10.86 7.14
N LEU A 132 -11.59 11.79 6.25
CA LEU A 132 -11.45 11.52 4.81
C LEU A 132 -10.36 10.50 4.53
N LEU A 133 -9.25 10.55 5.26
CA LEU A 133 -8.15 9.59 5.10
C LEU A 133 -8.51 8.21 5.63
N ALA A 134 -9.29 8.13 6.70
CA ALA A 134 -9.84 6.86 7.19
C ALA A 134 -10.66 6.16 6.10
N GLN A 135 -11.44 6.91 5.30
CA GLN A 135 -12.18 6.36 4.16
C GLN A 135 -11.24 5.75 3.11
N ILE A 136 -10.13 6.42 2.80
CA ILE A 136 -9.12 5.89 1.88
C ILE A 136 -8.44 4.65 2.47
N VAL A 137 -8.16 4.63 3.78
CA VAL A 137 -7.62 3.44 4.48
C VAL A 137 -8.58 2.24 4.36
N VAL A 138 -9.89 2.45 4.48
CA VAL A 138 -10.90 1.40 4.25
C VAL A 138 -10.78 0.82 2.84
N LEU A 139 -10.76 1.67 1.80
CA LEU A 139 -10.62 1.23 0.41
C LEU A 139 -9.29 0.51 0.17
N GLN A 140 -8.21 1.05 0.73
CA GLN A 140 -6.87 0.50 0.62
C GLN A 140 -6.81 -0.93 1.14
N SER A 141 -7.38 -1.17 2.33
CA SER A 141 -7.35 -2.48 2.97
C SER A 141 -8.34 -3.48 2.36
N LEU A 142 -9.55 -3.04 1.97
CA LEU A 142 -10.58 -3.93 1.44
C LEU A 142 -10.45 -4.25 -0.04
N ILE A 143 -9.88 -3.35 -0.82
CA ILE A 143 -9.90 -3.45 -2.28
C ILE A 143 -8.48 -3.48 -2.82
N TRP A 144 -7.70 -2.45 -2.51
CA TRP A 144 -6.46 -2.23 -3.24
C TRP A 144 -5.35 -3.19 -2.86
N TYR A 145 -5.16 -3.50 -1.59
CA TYR A 145 -4.20 -4.53 -1.18
C TYR A 145 -4.60 -5.93 -1.65
N ASN A 146 -5.90 -6.22 -1.77
CA ASN A 146 -6.39 -7.50 -2.29
C ASN A 146 -6.14 -7.62 -3.78
N LEU A 147 -6.44 -6.57 -4.54
CA LEU A 147 -6.14 -6.50 -5.95
C LEU A 147 -4.63 -6.60 -6.18
N LEU A 148 -3.82 -5.91 -5.38
CA LEU A 148 -2.37 -5.95 -5.49
C LEU A 148 -1.82 -7.35 -5.20
N LEU A 149 -2.28 -8.01 -4.13
CA LEU A 149 -1.92 -9.40 -3.81
C LEU A 149 -2.32 -10.36 -4.94
N PHE A 150 -3.49 -10.17 -5.52
CA PHE A 150 -3.94 -10.94 -6.67
C PHE A 150 -3.03 -10.75 -7.88
N LEU A 151 -2.60 -9.51 -8.17
CA LEU A 151 -1.64 -9.26 -9.25
C LEU A 151 -0.29 -9.94 -9.00
N PHE A 152 0.20 -9.95 -7.75
CA PHE A 152 1.43 -10.69 -7.39
C PHE A 152 1.28 -12.20 -7.60
N GLU A 153 0.18 -12.81 -7.16
CA GLU A 153 -0.07 -14.24 -7.33
C GLU A 153 -0.24 -14.61 -8.82
N LEU A 154 -0.91 -13.74 -9.60
CA LEU A 154 -0.97 -13.87 -11.06
C LEU A 154 0.41 -13.84 -11.70
N ASN A 155 1.29 -12.93 -11.26
CA ASN A 155 2.65 -12.82 -11.77
C ASN A 155 3.48 -14.07 -11.44
N ALA A 156 3.38 -14.58 -10.22
CA ALA A 156 4.05 -15.81 -9.81
C ALA A 156 3.56 -17.03 -10.61
N THR A 157 2.25 -17.15 -10.82
CA THR A 157 1.67 -18.26 -11.59
C THR A 157 2.09 -18.21 -13.06
N LYS A 158 2.15 -17.02 -13.67
CA LYS A 158 2.65 -16.86 -15.04
C LYS A 158 4.11 -17.27 -15.16
N ALA A 159 4.96 -16.77 -14.26
CA ALA A 159 6.38 -17.13 -14.23
C ALA A 159 6.58 -18.64 -14.06
N ALA A 160 5.82 -19.29 -13.18
CA ALA A 160 5.87 -20.74 -13.01
C ALA A 160 5.46 -21.50 -14.28
N SER A 161 4.41 -21.04 -14.97
CA SER A 161 3.95 -21.67 -16.21
C SER A 161 4.96 -21.52 -17.36
N GLU A 162 5.64 -20.37 -17.45
CA GLU A 162 6.69 -20.14 -18.44
C GLU A 162 7.90 -21.06 -18.19
N ILE A 163 8.28 -21.27 -16.93
CA ILE A 163 9.34 -22.20 -16.55
C ILE A 163 8.96 -23.63 -16.92
N THR A 164 7.73 -24.08 -16.64
CA THR A 164 7.28 -25.43 -17.00
C THR A 164 7.35 -25.67 -18.51
N VAL A 165 6.92 -24.70 -19.32
CA VAL A 165 6.98 -24.80 -20.79
C VAL A 165 8.43 -24.82 -21.28
N ALA A 166 9.30 -23.98 -20.72
CA ALA A 166 10.71 -23.95 -21.10
C ALA A 166 11.44 -25.25 -20.72
N VAL A 167 11.12 -25.86 -19.56
CA VAL A 167 11.69 -27.14 -19.14
C VAL A 167 11.22 -28.27 -20.07
N SER A 168 9.93 -28.33 -20.41
CA SER A 168 9.40 -29.31 -21.37
C SER A 168 9.99 -29.17 -22.77
N GLN A 169 10.37 -27.96 -23.18
CA GLN A 169 11.06 -27.74 -24.46
C GLN A 169 12.56 -28.04 -24.41
N ALA A 170 13.18 -28.00 -23.22
CA ALA A 170 14.60 -28.27 -23.02
C ALA A 170 14.89 -29.76 -22.75
N SER A 171 13.96 -30.50 -22.15
CA SER A 171 13.97 -31.96 -22.13
C SER A 171 13.42 -32.45 -23.46
N GLY A 172 14.28 -32.63 -24.47
CA GLY A 172 13.86 -33.06 -25.80
C GLY A 172 13.02 -34.33 -25.75
N ASP A 173 11.75 -34.22 -26.10
CA ASP A 173 10.93 -35.36 -26.47
C ASP A 173 11.44 -35.85 -27.83
N GLU A 174 12.33 -36.85 -27.80
CA GLU A 174 12.43 -37.84 -28.88
C GLU A 174 11.15 -38.68 -28.86
N GLU A 175 10.07 -38.18 -29.46
CA GLU A 175 8.98 -39.03 -29.93
C GLU A 175 8.75 -38.77 -31.43
N ALA A 176 8.99 -39.82 -32.23
CA ALA A 176 8.78 -39.89 -33.67
C ALA A 176 7.26 -39.85 -34.02
N PRO A 177 6.89 -39.60 -35.29
CA PRO A 177 5.62 -38.95 -35.63
C PRO A 177 4.43 -39.88 -35.89
N GLU A 178 3.24 -39.29 -35.70
CA GLU A 178 1.88 -39.64 -36.19
C GLU A 178 1.20 -40.86 -35.53
N GLU A 179 -0.05 -40.76 -35.06
CA GLU A 179 -1.24 -40.57 -35.89
C GLU A 179 -2.27 -39.56 -35.37
N ALA A 180 -2.90 -38.87 -36.33
CA ALA A 180 -3.98 -37.92 -36.16
C ALA A 180 -5.32 -38.58 -35.82
N GLN A 181 -5.97 -38.15 -34.74
CA GLN A 181 -7.44 -38.20 -34.61
C GLN A 181 -7.95 -37.23 -33.52
N GLY A 182 -8.90 -36.36 -33.88
CA GLY A 182 -9.76 -35.65 -32.92
C GLY A 182 -9.50 -34.16 -32.68
N LYS A 183 -9.47 -33.31 -33.71
CA LYS A 183 -9.65 -31.85 -33.57
C LYS A 183 -11.11 -31.54 -33.30
N GLU A 184 -11.53 -31.54 -32.03
CA GLU A 184 -12.73 -30.78 -31.58
C GLU A 184 -12.80 -30.54 -30.05
N GLY A 185 -11.93 -31.18 -29.24
CA GLY A 185 -11.93 -31.00 -27.77
C GLY A 185 -10.90 -30.00 -27.19
N GLY A 186 -10.11 -29.33 -28.04
CA GLY A 186 -8.97 -28.51 -27.61
C GLY A 186 -9.37 -27.21 -26.91
N GLU A 187 -10.35 -26.49 -27.45
CA GLU A 187 -10.77 -25.19 -26.89
C GLU A 187 -11.47 -25.34 -25.53
N GLU A 188 -12.32 -26.36 -25.35
CA GLU A 188 -13.02 -26.60 -24.07
C GLU A 188 -12.06 -27.05 -22.97
N THR A 189 -11.10 -27.93 -23.29
CA THR A 189 -10.11 -28.42 -22.32
C THR A 189 -9.14 -27.32 -21.90
N GLN A 190 -8.69 -26.48 -22.84
CA GLN A 190 -7.81 -25.35 -22.57
C GLN A 190 -8.54 -24.22 -21.81
N THR A 191 -9.82 -23.99 -22.10
CA THR A 191 -10.67 -23.02 -21.38
C THR A 191 -11.01 -23.50 -19.97
N ARG A 192 -11.26 -24.80 -19.77
CA ARG A 192 -11.49 -25.43 -18.46
C ARG A 192 -10.23 -25.45 -17.60
N ALA A 193 -9.07 -25.73 -18.18
CA ALA A 193 -7.77 -25.64 -17.51
C ALA A 193 -7.42 -24.18 -17.11
N ARG A 194 -7.73 -23.21 -17.99
CA ARG A 194 -7.55 -21.77 -17.70
C ARG A 194 -8.50 -21.25 -16.61
N LYS A 195 -9.77 -21.69 -16.61
CA LYS A 195 -10.74 -21.43 -15.52
C LYS A 195 -10.28 -22.04 -14.20
N SER A 196 -9.79 -23.29 -14.21
CA SER A 196 -9.27 -23.97 -13.03
C SER A 196 -8.04 -23.27 -12.43
N LYS A 197 -7.06 -22.87 -13.25
CA LYS A 197 -5.89 -22.08 -12.81
C LYS A 197 -6.29 -20.72 -12.23
N THR A 198 -7.24 -20.02 -12.86
CA THR A 198 -7.74 -18.73 -12.36
C THR A 198 -8.46 -18.88 -11.02
N MET A 199 -9.32 -19.91 -10.89
CA MET A 199 -10.00 -20.24 -9.64
C MET A 199 -9.02 -20.59 -8.52
N LEU A 200 -7.94 -21.31 -8.83
CA LEU A 200 -6.88 -21.64 -7.87
C LEU A 200 -6.15 -20.39 -7.37
N ILE A 201 -5.91 -19.41 -8.24
CA ILE A 201 -5.32 -18.11 -7.87
C ILE A 201 -6.26 -17.35 -6.93
N PHE A 202 -7.56 -17.27 -7.26
CA PHE A 202 -8.55 -16.67 -6.36
C PHE A 202 -8.61 -17.38 -5.01
N LEU A 203 -8.55 -18.72 -4.99
CA LEU A 203 -8.55 -19.50 -3.76
C LEU A 203 -7.28 -19.26 -2.92
N THR A 204 -6.11 -19.19 -3.57
CA THR A 204 -4.82 -18.94 -2.92
C THR A 204 -4.76 -17.54 -2.33
N VAL A 205 -5.19 -16.53 -3.10
CA VAL A 205 -5.32 -15.15 -2.64
C VAL A 205 -6.32 -15.08 -1.49
N GLY A 206 -7.48 -15.74 -1.62
CA GLY A 206 -8.48 -15.84 -0.55
C GLY A 206 -7.90 -16.43 0.74
N LYS A 207 -7.15 -17.54 0.65
CA LYS A 207 -6.51 -18.18 1.82
C LYS A 207 -5.44 -17.28 2.45
N LYS A 208 -4.56 -16.67 1.65
CA LYS A 208 -3.54 -15.71 2.14
C LYS A 208 -4.19 -14.49 2.77
N LEU A 209 -5.34 -14.07 2.24
CA LEU A 209 -6.09 -12.94 2.74
C LEU A 209 -6.76 -13.23 4.08
N VAL A 210 -7.40 -14.40 4.20
CA VAL A 210 -7.96 -14.91 5.46
C VAL A 210 -6.86 -15.21 6.48
N ALA A 211 -5.60 -15.37 6.08
CA ALA A 211 -4.49 -15.47 7.03
C ALA A 211 -3.93 -14.10 7.47
N ASN A 212 -4.37 -12.99 6.85
CA ASN A 212 -3.84 -11.65 7.12
C ASN A 212 -4.61 -10.96 8.27
N PRO A 213 -3.96 -10.65 9.40
CA PRO A 213 -4.64 -9.99 10.52
C PRO A 213 -5.19 -8.60 10.18
N ASN A 214 -4.55 -7.87 9.26
CA ASN A 214 -5.04 -6.54 8.86
C ASN A 214 -6.39 -6.65 8.14
N THR A 215 -6.65 -7.75 7.43
CA THR A 215 -7.94 -8.00 6.79
C THR A 215 -9.04 -8.22 7.82
N HIS A 216 -8.77 -9.03 8.85
CA HIS A 216 -9.73 -9.23 9.95
C HIS A 216 -10.01 -7.91 10.65
N ALA A 217 -8.97 -7.14 10.99
CA ALA A 217 -9.13 -5.83 11.60
C ALA A 217 -9.98 -4.89 10.75
N THR A 218 -9.79 -4.91 9.43
CA THR A 218 -10.55 -4.07 8.50
C THR A 218 -12.01 -4.52 8.40
N LEU A 219 -12.26 -5.82 8.26
CA LEU A 219 -13.63 -6.38 8.18
C LEU A 219 -14.39 -6.18 9.48
N LEU A 220 -13.79 -6.55 10.62
CA LEU A 220 -14.37 -6.34 11.95
C LEU A 220 -14.59 -4.85 12.22
N GLY A 221 -13.64 -4.00 11.84
CA GLY A 221 -13.76 -2.56 11.97
C GLY A 221 -14.95 -2.02 11.17
N LEU A 222 -15.13 -2.47 9.91
CA LEU A 222 -16.25 -2.04 9.08
C LEU A 222 -17.60 -2.57 9.58
N ILE A 223 -17.66 -3.84 9.99
CA ILE A 223 -18.86 -4.45 10.58
C ILE A 223 -19.25 -3.64 11.82
N TRP A 224 -18.28 -3.35 12.69
CA TRP A 224 -18.54 -2.55 13.87
C TRP A 224 -18.95 -1.12 13.54
N ALA A 225 -18.26 -0.45 12.61
CA ALA A 225 -18.62 0.88 12.13
C ALA A 225 -20.08 0.94 11.66
N SER A 226 -20.50 -0.08 10.90
CA SER A 226 -21.87 -0.20 10.40
C SER A 226 -22.86 -0.34 11.57
N ILE A 227 -22.57 -1.20 12.54
CA ILE A 227 -23.43 -1.40 13.71
C ILE A 227 -23.54 -0.13 14.55
N GLN A 228 -22.41 0.47 14.94
CA GLN A 228 -22.41 1.61 15.83
C GLN A 228 -23.10 2.82 15.20
N PHE A 229 -22.93 3.09 13.91
CA PHE A 229 -23.54 4.26 13.27
C PHE A 229 -24.98 4.01 12.85
N ARG A 230 -25.39 2.75 12.65
CA ARG A 230 -26.78 2.39 12.33
C ARG A 230 -27.69 2.39 13.56
N TRP A 231 -27.21 1.80 14.65
CA TRP A 231 -27.97 1.64 15.90
C TRP A 231 -27.53 2.58 17.03
N ASN A 232 -26.55 3.45 16.78
CA ASN A 232 -25.99 4.40 17.77
C ASN A 232 -25.46 3.70 19.05
N ILE A 233 -24.91 2.49 18.88
CA ILE A 233 -24.36 1.67 19.97
C ILE A 233 -22.88 2.02 20.14
N LYS A 234 -22.47 2.35 21.37
CA LYS A 234 -21.06 2.55 21.72
C LYS A 234 -20.40 1.23 22.08
N PHE A 235 -19.08 1.14 21.93
CA PHE A 235 -18.33 -0.01 22.41
C PHE A 235 -18.55 -0.21 23.92
N PRO A 236 -18.62 -1.46 24.40
CA PRO A 236 -18.41 -1.73 25.81
C PRO A 236 -17.05 -1.18 26.24
N ALA A 237 -17.00 -0.43 27.33
CA ALA A 237 -15.79 0.26 27.78
C ALA A 237 -14.57 -0.68 27.95
N ILE A 238 -14.81 -1.95 28.28
CA ILE A 238 -13.77 -2.99 28.39
C ILE A 238 -13.09 -3.21 27.03
N VAL A 239 -13.88 -3.35 25.96
CA VAL A 239 -13.35 -3.59 24.60
C VAL A 239 -12.65 -2.34 24.09
N GLU A 240 -13.28 -1.17 24.21
CA GLU A 240 -12.73 0.11 23.78
C GLU A 240 -11.37 0.38 24.43
N LYS A 241 -11.29 0.30 25.77
CA LYS A 241 -10.05 0.56 26.51
C LYS A 241 -8.97 -0.48 26.21
N SER A 242 -9.34 -1.74 26.01
CA SER A 242 -8.37 -2.79 25.65
C SER A 242 -7.73 -2.53 24.28
N ILE A 243 -8.54 -2.14 23.30
CA ILE A 243 -8.04 -1.76 21.97
C ILE A 243 -7.19 -0.50 22.08
N ALA A 244 -7.67 0.52 22.78
CA ALA A 244 -7.01 1.81 22.94
C ALA A 244 -5.60 1.69 23.54
N ILE A 245 -5.37 0.80 24.52
CA ILE A 245 -4.04 0.60 25.14
C ILE A 245 -3.00 0.20 24.08
N LEU A 246 -3.35 -0.73 23.19
CA LEU A 246 -2.42 -1.23 22.16
C LEU A 246 -2.38 -0.34 20.91
N SER A 247 -3.51 0.24 20.52
CA SER A 247 -3.61 1.08 19.32
C SER A 247 -3.03 2.49 19.53
N SER A 248 -3.12 3.06 20.74
CA SER A 248 -2.56 4.39 21.05
C SER A 248 -1.04 4.41 20.90
N GLY A 249 -0.36 3.32 21.26
CA GLY A 249 1.06 3.12 20.97
C GLY A 249 1.34 2.67 19.53
N GLY A 250 0.31 2.29 18.77
CA GLY A 250 0.43 1.66 17.46
C GLY A 250 1.13 2.52 16.42
N LEU A 251 0.89 3.84 16.40
CA LEU A 251 1.58 4.77 15.50
C LEU A 251 3.09 4.83 15.80
N GLY A 252 3.46 4.99 17.08
CA GLY A 252 4.86 5.02 17.52
C GLY A 252 5.56 3.69 17.22
N MET A 253 4.91 2.56 17.52
CA MET A 253 5.44 1.23 17.25
C MET A 253 5.60 0.96 15.74
N ALA A 254 4.67 1.44 14.90
CA ALA A 254 4.78 1.33 13.46
C ALA A 254 5.94 2.16 12.90
N MET A 255 6.15 3.38 13.41
CA MET A 255 7.30 4.21 13.04
C MET A 255 8.62 3.63 13.54
N PHE A 256 8.64 3.08 14.75
CA PHE A 256 9.81 2.38 15.30
C PHE A 256 10.16 1.14 14.45
N SER A 257 9.16 0.32 14.11
CA SER A 257 9.29 -0.83 13.20
C SER A 257 9.82 -0.43 11.81
N LEU A 258 9.36 0.69 11.26
CA LEU A 258 9.93 1.26 10.01
C LEU A 258 11.41 1.64 10.16
N GLY A 259 11.82 2.18 11.31
CA GLY A 259 13.22 2.49 11.60
C GLY A 259 14.10 1.26 11.75
N LEU A 260 13.61 0.22 12.43
CA LEU A 260 14.27 -1.10 12.50
C LEU A 260 14.43 -1.70 11.10
N PHE A 261 13.38 -1.62 10.29
CA PHE A 261 13.40 -2.08 8.90
C PHE A 261 14.46 -1.34 8.08
N MET A 262 14.52 -0.01 8.22
CA MET A 262 15.52 0.83 7.55
C MET A 262 16.95 0.47 7.99
N ALA A 263 17.19 0.24 9.28
CA ALA A 263 18.50 -0.14 9.79
C ALA A 263 18.93 -1.57 9.39
N SER A 264 17.97 -2.47 9.22
CA SER A 264 18.22 -3.86 8.82
C SER A 264 18.59 -4.00 7.33
N ARG A 265 18.51 -2.91 6.55
CA ARG A 265 18.89 -2.90 5.13
C ARG A 265 20.38 -2.57 4.94
N PRO A 266 21.02 -3.19 3.91
CA PRO A 266 22.43 -2.94 3.62
C PRO A 266 22.65 -1.52 3.09
N SER A 267 21.69 -0.97 2.35
CA SER A 267 21.71 0.40 1.84
C SER A 267 20.34 1.05 1.91
N ILE A 268 20.33 2.38 2.02
CA ILE A 268 19.12 3.22 1.96
C ILE A 268 18.57 3.25 0.52
N ILE A 269 19.47 3.19 -0.47
CA ILE A 269 19.16 3.11 -1.90
C ILE A 269 19.68 1.77 -2.41
N ALA A 270 18.79 0.78 -2.51
CA ALA A 270 19.15 -0.57 -2.94
C ALA A 270 19.11 -0.75 -4.47
N CYS A 271 18.23 -0.02 -5.16
CA CYS A 271 18.00 -0.17 -6.59
C CYS A 271 18.91 0.67 -7.51
N GLY A 272 19.89 1.38 -6.94
CA GLY A 272 20.74 2.34 -7.67
C GLY A 272 20.05 3.68 -7.94
N ILE A 273 20.85 4.71 -8.25
CA ILE A 273 20.38 6.11 -8.33
C ILE A 273 19.32 6.33 -9.42
N ARG A 274 19.46 5.68 -10.58
CA ARG A 274 18.54 5.85 -11.71
C ARG A 274 17.14 5.35 -11.37
N MET A 275 17.03 4.13 -10.84
CA MET A 275 15.74 3.56 -10.47
C MET A 275 15.16 4.22 -9.23
N ALA A 276 16.00 4.69 -8.31
CA ALA A 276 15.56 5.51 -7.18
C ALA A 276 14.91 6.82 -7.64
N ALA A 277 15.54 7.53 -8.60
CA ALA A 277 14.96 8.74 -9.18
C ALA A 277 13.61 8.46 -9.86
N VAL A 278 13.52 7.39 -10.65
CA VAL A 278 12.24 6.96 -11.27
C VAL A 278 11.20 6.66 -10.20
N ALA A 279 11.56 5.95 -9.14
CA ALA A 279 10.65 5.62 -8.04
C ALA A 279 10.13 6.89 -7.34
N MET A 280 10.99 7.87 -7.08
CA MET A 280 10.60 9.14 -6.47
C MET A 280 9.72 9.99 -7.38
N ILE A 281 10.02 10.07 -8.68
CA ILE A 281 9.18 10.76 -9.67
C ILE A 281 7.80 10.10 -9.74
N MET A 282 7.77 8.77 -9.87
CA MET A 282 6.52 8.02 -9.87
C MET A 282 5.70 8.28 -8.60
N LYS A 283 6.38 8.39 -7.46
CA LYS A 283 5.73 8.51 -6.17
C LYS A 283 5.21 9.92 -5.86
N PHE A 284 6.06 10.92 -6.03
CA PHE A 284 5.82 12.30 -5.59
C PHE A 284 5.39 13.23 -6.71
N ILE A 285 5.43 12.79 -7.97
CA ILE A 285 4.97 13.58 -9.13
C ILE A 285 3.84 12.84 -9.85
N ALA A 286 4.08 11.63 -10.37
CA ALA A 286 3.06 10.92 -11.16
C ALA A 286 1.83 10.53 -10.32
N GLY A 287 2.02 10.01 -9.11
CA GLY A 287 0.92 9.68 -8.19
C GLY A 287 -0.02 10.86 -7.90
N PRO A 288 0.51 12.01 -7.42
CA PRO A 288 -0.25 13.24 -7.24
C PRO A 288 -0.87 13.80 -8.51
N ALA A 289 -0.17 13.76 -9.65
CA ALA A 289 -0.71 14.22 -10.94
C ALA A 289 -1.91 13.38 -11.39
N LEU A 290 -1.84 12.05 -11.25
CA LEU A 290 -2.96 11.15 -11.52
C LEU A 290 -4.14 11.42 -10.59
N MET A 291 -3.87 11.70 -9.31
CA MET A 291 -4.91 12.05 -8.35
C MET A 291 -5.54 13.40 -8.67
N ALA A 292 -4.75 14.39 -9.08
CA ALA A 292 -5.25 15.70 -9.51
C ALA A 292 -6.15 15.54 -10.75
N ALA A 293 -5.72 14.78 -11.76
CA ALA A 293 -6.54 14.48 -12.92
C ALA A 293 -7.87 13.80 -12.53
N ALA A 294 -7.82 12.71 -11.75
CA ALA A 294 -9.02 12.01 -11.28
C ALA A 294 -9.95 12.89 -10.41
N SER A 295 -9.37 13.76 -9.59
CA SER A 295 -10.14 14.65 -8.72
C SER A 295 -10.82 15.78 -9.50
N THR A 296 -10.14 16.34 -10.51
CA THR A 296 -10.71 17.39 -11.37
C THR A 296 -11.84 16.87 -12.25
N THR A 297 -11.71 15.67 -12.82
CA THR A 297 -12.76 15.05 -13.64
C THR A 297 -14.04 14.76 -12.83
N LEU A 298 -13.91 14.46 -11.54
CA LEU A 298 -15.04 14.23 -10.63
C LEU A 298 -15.52 15.52 -9.92
N GLY A 299 -14.94 16.67 -10.26
CA GLY A 299 -15.36 17.97 -9.74
C GLY A 299 -15.08 18.17 -8.25
N LEU A 300 -14.00 17.57 -7.71
CA LEU A 300 -13.51 17.90 -6.37
C LEU A 300 -12.96 19.33 -6.38
N LYS A 301 -13.33 20.12 -5.36
CA LYS A 301 -12.91 21.53 -5.24
C LYS A 301 -12.46 21.83 -3.82
N GLY A 302 -11.70 22.91 -3.68
CA GLY A 302 -11.25 23.47 -2.41
C GLY A 302 -10.49 22.46 -1.55
N LYS A 303 -10.81 22.40 -0.26
CA LYS A 303 -10.09 21.58 0.73
C LYS A 303 -10.08 20.08 0.39
N LEU A 304 -11.15 19.55 -0.20
CA LEU A 304 -11.25 18.14 -0.55
C LEU A 304 -10.24 17.76 -1.65
N LEU A 305 -10.10 18.61 -2.68
CA LEU A 305 -9.11 18.44 -3.74
C LEU A 305 -7.68 18.48 -3.18
N ARG A 306 -7.40 19.47 -2.31
CA ARG A 306 -6.09 19.62 -1.68
C ARG A 306 -5.72 18.40 -0.83
N VAL A 307 -6.65 17.90 -0.03
CA VAL A 307 -6.49 16.68 0.78
C VAL A 307 -6.20 15.46 -0.10
N ALA A 308 -6.94 15.27 -1.20
CA ALA A 308 -6.73 14.15 -2.11
C ALA A 308 -5.32 14.17 -2.74
N ILE A 309 -4.88 15.33 -3.26
CA ILE A 309 -3.56 15.47 -3.91
C ILE A 309 -2.42 15.26 -2.89
N VAL A 310 -2.48 15.90 -1.72
CA VAL A 310 -1.44 15.71 -0.68
C VAL A 310 -1.42 14.26 -0.18
N GLN A 311 -2.59 13.62 -0.06
CA GLN A 311 -2.67 12.20 0.32
C GLN A 311 -1.97 11.30 -0.71
N ALA A 312 -2.10 11.57 -2.01
CA ALA A 312 -1.38 10.84 -3.04
C ALA A 312 0.15 11.09 -3.01
N ALA A 313 0.57 12.26 -2.52
CA ALA A 313 1.97 12.65 -2.35
C ALA A 313 2.63 12.09 -1.08
N LEU A 314 1.89 11.44 -0.18
CA LEU A 314 2.46 10.76 0.99
C LEU A 314 3.39 9.62 0.55
N PRO A 315 4.48 9.30 1.26
CA PRO A 315 5.45 8.27 0.90
C PRO A 315 4.82 6.88 0.77
N GLN A 316 5.51 5.92 0.16
CA GLN A 316 4.96 4.59 -0.08
C GLN A 316 4.64 3.85 1.24
N GLY A 317 3.54 3.11 1.25
CA GLY A 317 3.21 2.19 2.34
C GLY A 317 4.18 1.00 2.41
N ILE A 318 4.29 0.40 3.60
CA ILE A 318 5.16 -0.76 3.83
C ILE A 318 4.58 -2.06 3.24
N VAL A 319 3.26 -2.20 3.18
CA VAL A 319 2.56 -3.43 2.76
C VAL A 319 2.91 -3.84 1.31
N PRO A 320 2.86 -2.94 0.30
CA PRO A 320 3.33 -3.28 -1.06
C PRO A 320 4.76 -3.81 -1.11
N PHE A 321 5.65 -3.25 -0.28
CA PHE A 321 7.02 -3.72 -0.17
C PHE A 321 7.10 -5.13 0.44
N VAL A 322 6.29 -5.44 1.46
CA VAL A 322 6.25 -6.79 2.06
C VAL A 322 5.83 -7.83 1.03
N PHE A 323 4.76 -7.56 0.26
CA PHE A 323 4.35 -8.44 -0.82
C PHE A 323 5.42 -8.58 -1.90
N ALA A 324 6.03 -7.47 -2.33
CA ALA A 324 7.12 -7.51 -3.30
C ALA A 324 8.31 -8.35 -2.84
N LYS A 325 8.63 -8.36 -1.54
CA LYS A 325 9.66 -9.24 -0.98
C LYS A 325 9.21 -10.71 -1.00
N GLU A 326 7.97 -10.99 -0.59
CA GLU A 326 7.41 -12.35 -0.57
C GLU A 326 7.38 -12.99 -1.97
N TYR A 327 6.98 -12.23 -2.98
CA TYR A 327 6.87 -12.69 -4.37
C TYR A 327 8.12 -12.41 -5.21
N ASN A 328 9.18 -11.85 -4.61
CA ASN A 328 10.43 -11.47 -5.27
C ASN A 328 10.25 -10.57 -6.53
N VAL A 329 9.39 -9.56 -6.44
CA VAL A 329 9.12 -8.61 -7.52
C VAL A 329 9.66 -7.23 -7.15
N HIS A 330 10.84 -6.89 -7.66
CA HIS A 330 11.54 -5.60 -7.43
C HIS A 330 11.55 -5.10 -5.96
N PRO A 331 11.90 -5.95 -4.97
CA PRO A 331 11.89 -5.55 -3.56
C PRO A 331 12.82 -4.37 -3.26
N ASP A 332 13.91 -4.21 -4.02
CA ASP A 332 14.89 -3.13 -3.83
C ASP A 332 14.35 -1.76 -4.25
N ILE A 333 13.53 -1.71 -5.31
CA ILE A 333 12.87 -0.48 -5.76
C ILE A 333 11.84 -0.05 -4.71
N LEU A 334 10.99 -0.98 -4.28
CA LEU A 334 9.91 -0.69 -3.33
C LEU A 334 10.43 -0.40 -1.92
N SER A 335 11.52 -1.05 -1.48
CA SER A 335 12.17 -0.70 -0.21
C SER A 335 12.82 0.68 -0.26
N THR A 336 13.49 1.05 -1.36
CA THR A 336 14.00 2.41 -1.59
C THR A 336 12.84 3.42 -1.56
N GLY A 337 11.71 3.08 -2.19
CA GLY A 337 10.47 3.87 -2.18
C GLY A 337 9.93 4.16 -0.78
N VAL A 338 9.96 3.16 0.11
CA VAL A 338 9.57 3.32 1.52
C VAL A 338 10.61 4.13 2.27
N ILE A 339 11.88 3.72 2.24
CA ILE A 339 12.93 4.30 3.09
C ILE A 339 13.23 5.74 2.69
N PHE A 340 13.66 5.94 1.44
CA PHE A 340 14.05 7.27 0.97
C PHE A 340 12.83 8.18 0.85
N GLY A 341 11.68 7.63 0.44
CA GLY A 341 10.42 8.35 0.42
C GLY A 341 10.01 8.88 1.79
N MET A 342 10.17 8.08 2.85
CA MET A 342 9.90 8.55 4.23
C MET A 342 10.83 9.70 4.61
N LEU A 343 12.13 9.66 4.28
CA LEU A 343 13.07 10.73 4.62
C LEU A 343 12.72 12.09 3.99
N ILE A 344 12.20 12.08 2.76
CA ILE A 344 11.83 13.30 2.02
C ILE A 344 10.34 13.66 2.11
N ALA A 345 9.53 12.85 2.81
CA ALA A 345 8.07 13.01 2.83
C ALA A 345 7.61 14.33 3.43
N LEU A 346 8.20 14.75 4.55
CA LEU A 346 7.83 16.01 5.21
C LEU A 346 8.11 17.24 4.33
N PRO A 347 9.32 17.46 3.78
CA PRO A 347 9.55 18.61 2.91
C PRO A 347 8.68 18.58 1.65
N VAL A 348 8.49 17.42 1.03
CA VAL A 348 7.60 17.29 -0.15
C VAL A 348 6.16 17.63 0.21
N ALA A 349 5.66 17.15 1.34
CA ALA A 349 4.30 17.46 1.79
C ALA A 349 4.12 18.96 2.05
N LEU A 350 5.10 19.63 2.67
CA LEU A 350 5.07 21.08 2.89
C LEU A 350 5.08 21.85 1.57
N VAL A 351 5.87 21.42 0.58
CA VAL A 351 5.86 22.02 -0.76
C VAL A 351 4.47 21.90 -1.39
N TYR A 352 3.85 20.72 -1.37
CA TYR A 352 2.48 20.55 -1.87
C TYR A 352 1.45 21.39 -1.09
N TYR A 353 1.61 21.49 0.23
CA TYR A 353 0.72 22.27 1.08
C TYR A 353 0.75 23.76 0.69
N LEU A 354 1.95 24.31 0.48
CA LEU A 354 2.14 25.69 0.04
C LEU A 354 1.65 25.91 -1.39
N LEU A 355 2.05 25.05 -2.34
CA LEU A 355 1.69 25.19 -3.75
C LEU A 355 0.19 25.12 -3.99
N LEU A 356 -0.53 24.26 -3.26
CA LEU A 356 -1.98 24.12 -3.41
C LEU A 356 -2.76 25.23 -2.69
N ALA A 357 -2.10 26.04 -1.85
CA ALA A 357 -2.70 27.16 -1.15
C ALA A 357 -2.57 28.50 -1.88
N LEU A 358 -1.68 28.56 -2.88
CA LEU A 358 -1.70 29.57 -3.96
C LEU A 358 -3.01 29.43 -4.74
#